data_AF-A0A2T5I0Q2-F1
#
_entry.id   AF-A0A2T5I0Q2-F1
#
_cell.length_a   1.000
_cell.length_b   1.000
_cell.length_c   1.000
_cell.angle_alpha   90.00
_cell.angle_beta   90.00
_cell.angle_gamma   90.00
#
_symmetry.space_group_name_H-M   'P 1'
#
loop_
_entity.id
_entity.type
_entity.pdbx_description
1 polymer ?
#
loop_
_entity_poly.entity_id
_entity_poly.type
_entity_poly.pdbx_seq_one_letter_code
_entity_poly.pdbx_strand_id
1 'polypeptide(L)'
;MCGYCYEGIMLHVVETGQRYTKGYRFSYLQESDDIKTEIQQLEDPTNPEPLIDLAFCRLYDHYFTHGFDAGLFNTLQNKFGQEAVQAYLAKRQACHHDLYRAELSQIELLSDETHWNRFMANQERIHNQALELLDSYYDWWVLGIGKEKEMRKPNSNDENLLFPDELITTSAEWDKFQALYPTLFFALSYLINHHSESDIIRKIALTNLKDGADIWTKDLWLQRKAMITCVRHDGFSLIVDNLSQIRYELIYYVLLKVTINPAELIMLKEAILAEQGDRLIGTVEREHLFELMDQLTA
;
A
#
# COMPACT_ATOMS: atom_id res chain seq x y z
N MET A 1 7.65 13.74 10.58
CA MET A 1 6.28 13.53 10.08
C MET A 1 6.01 12.03 10.12
N CYS A 2 4.94 11.56 10.76
CA CYS A 2 4.63 10.12 10.80
C CYS A 2 3.92 9.68 9.48
N GLY A 3 3.83 8.38 9.22
CA GLY A 3 3.22 7.87 7.97
C GLY A 3 1.75 8.29 7.78
N TYR A 4 0.96 8.37 8.85
CA TYR A 4 -0.42 8.87 8.76
C TYR A 4 -0.50 10.36 8.37
N CYS A 5 0.45 11.20 8.81
CA CYS A 5 0.52 12.59 8.35
C CYS A 5 0.90 12.67 6.87
N TYR A 6 1.77 11.78 6.39
CA TYR A 6 2.11 11.71 4.96
C TYR A 6 0.89 11.30 4.12
N GLU A 7 0.03 10.45 4.66
CA GLU A 7 -1.19 10.02 3.98
C GLU A 7 -2.19 11.15 3.74
N GLY A 8 -2.36 12.07 4.69
CA GLY A 8 -3.18 13.27 4.46
C GLY A 8 -2.69 14.09 3.25
N ILE A 9 -1.37 14.22 3.11
CA ILE A 9 -0.76 14.91 1.95
C ILE A 9 -0.98 14.11 0.66
N MET A 10 -0.85 12.79 0.73
CA MET A 10 -1.15 11.90 -0.40
C MET A 10 -2.62 12.05 -0.84
N LEU A 11 -3.57 12.10 0.10
CA LEU A 11 -4.98 12.28 -0.22
C LEU A 11 -5.27 13.60 -0.93
N HIS A 12 -4.63 14.69 -0.50
CA HIS A 12 -4.74 15.97 -1.18
C HIS A 12 -4.24 15.91 -2.63
N VAL A 13 -3.17 15.15 -2.89
CA VAL A 13 -2.68 14.88 -4.25
C VAL A 13 -3.70 14.09 -5.06
N VAL A 14 -4.35 13.08 -4.48
CA VAL A 14 -5.38 12.28 -5.16
C VAL A 14 -6.62 13.11 -5.48
N GLU A 15 -7.10 13.89 -4.52
CA GLU A 15 -8.29 14.75 -4.65
C GLU A 15 -8.10 15.79 -5.76
N THR A 16 -6.99 16.53 -5.72
CA THR A 16 -6.78 17.68 -6.60
C THR A 16 -6.21 17.31 -7.97
N GLY A 17 -5.57 16.14 -8.07
CA GLY A 17 -4.76 15.75 -9.23
C GLY A 17 -3.54 16.65 -9.45
N GLN A 18 -3.23 17.56 -8.53
CA GLN A 18 -2.22 18.58 -8.72
C GLN A 18 -0.81 18.06 -8.43
N ARG A 19 0.09 18.24 -9.39
CA ARG A 19 1.47 17.73 -9.36
C ARG A 19 2.46 18.78 -8.88
N TYR A 20 2.34 19.25 -7.63
CA TYR A 20 3.01 20.49 -7.23
C TYR A 20 4.45 20.37 -6.75
N THR A 21 4.90 19.22 -6.26
CA THR A 21 6.22 19.13 -5.61
C THR A 21 6.90 17.80 -5.87
N LYS A 22 8.24 17.85 -5.96
CA LYS A 22 9.10 16.67 -6.19
C LYS A 22 9.05 15.66 -5.03
N GLY A 23 8.71 16.09 -3.81
CA GLY A 23 8.69 15.26 -2.61
C GLY A 23 7.55 14.22 -2.51
N TYR A 24 6.54 14.30 -3.39
CA TYR A 24 5.38 13.40 -3.36
C TYR A 24 5.22 12.60 -4.65
N ARG A 25 6.31 12.44 -5.42
CA ARG A 25 6.29 11.66 -6.68
C ARG A 25 5.89 10.20 -6.49
N PHE A 26 6.12 9.67 -5.29
CA PHE A 26 5.67 8.34 -4.89
C PHE A 26 4.15 8.20 -4.95
N SER A 27 3.41 9.20 -4.46
CA SER A 27 1.94 9.22 -4.51
C SER A 27 1.41 9.24 -5.95
N TYR A 28 2.06 9.95 -6.87
CA TYR A 28 1.64 9.94 -8.28
C TYR A 28 1.82 8.55 -8.91
N LEU A 29 2.94 7.88 -8.64
CA LEU A 29 3.16 6.52 -9.14
C LEU A 29 2.15 5.52 -8.55
N GLN A 30 1.77 5.69 -7.29
CA GLN A 30 0.76 4.84 -6.64
C GLN A 30 -0.64 5.01 -7.24
N GLU A 31 -0.93 6.16 -7.86
CA GLU A 31 -2.31 6.55 -8.20
C GLU A 31 -2.54 6.73 -9.71
N SER A 32 -1.48 6.84 -10.52
CA SER A 32 -1.57 7.06 -11.96
C SER A 32 -1.95 5.80 -12.74
N ASP A 33 -2.75 5.98 -13.79
CA ASP A 33 -3.00 4.96 -14.81
C ASP A 33 -1.88 4.94 -15.87
N ASP A 34 -1.21 6.07 -16.12
CA ASP A 34 -0.05 6.16 -17.02
C ASP A 34 1.25 5.83 -16.27
N ILE A 35 1.39 4.55 -15.94
CA ILE A 35 2.53 4.02 -15.18
C ILE A 35 3.86 4.28 -15.90
N LYS A 36 3.88 4.17 -17.24
CA LYS A 36 5.11 4.33 -18.04
C LYS A 36 5.67 5.73 -17.90
N THR A 37 4.82 6.75 -18.05
CA THR A 37 5.22 8.15 -17.88
C THR A 37 5.67 8.43 -16.44
N GLU A 38 4.94 7.94 -15.43
CA GLU A 38 5.34 8.16 -14.03
C GLU A 38 6.70 7.55 -13.71
N ILE A 39 6.98 6.31 -14.13
CA ILE A 39 8.28 5.67 -13.93
C ILE A 39 9.40 6.53 -14.54
N GLN A 40 9.21 7.02 -15.78
CA GLN A 40 10.20 7.87 -16.44
C GLN A 40 10.48 9.16 -15.68
N GLN A 41 9.46 9.71 -15.02
CA GLN A 41 9.55 10.94 -14.24
C GLN A 41 10.02 10.72 -12.80
N LEU A 42 10.28 9.49 -12.33
CA LEU A 42 10.80 9.29 -10.97
C LEU A 42 12.19 9.93 -10.81
N GLU A 43 12.37 10.83 -9.85
CA GLU A 43 13.67 11.42 -9.54
C GLU A 43 13.87 11.30 -8.03
N ASP A 44 14.82 10.46 -7.61
CA ASP A 44 15.43 10.56 -6.29
C ASP A 44 16.96 10.50 -6.47
N PRO A 45 17.65 11.64 -6.40
CA PRO A 45 19.10 11.69 -6.56
C PRO A 45 19.86 11.11 -5.36
N THR A 46 19.18 10.76 -4.27
CA THR A 46 19.81 10.38 -2.98
C THR A 46 19.63 8.92 -2.61
N ASN A 47 18.53 8.27 -2.97
CA ASN A 47 18.36 6.82 -2.80
C ASN A 47 17.35 6.23 -3.80
N PRO A 48 17.79 5.57 -4.89
CA PRO A 48 16.88 5.04 -5.90
C PRO A 48 16.18 3.74 -5.49
N GLU A 49 16.63 3.03 -4.44
CA GLU A 49 16.11 1.70 -4.11
C GLU A 49 14.61 1.70 -3.74
N PRO A 50 14.10 2.60 -2.88
CA PRO A 50 12.67 2.70 -2.61
C PRO A 50 11.82 3.03 -3.86
N LEU A 51 12.41 3.69 -4.86
CA LEU A 51 11.72 3.96 -6.13
C LEU A 51 11.60 2.71 -7.00
N ILE A 52 12.66 1.90 -7.03
CA ILE A 52 12.66 0.64 -7.76
C ILE A 52 11.58 -0.29 -7.17
N ASP A 53 11.48 -0.40 -5.83
CA ASP A 53 10.43 -1.17 -5.15
C ASP A 53 9.03 -0.83 -5.66
N LEU A 54 8.69 0.46 -5.65
CA LEU A 54 7.35 0.94 -5.98
C LEU A 54 7.04 0.76 -7.47
N ALA A 55 8.06 0.94 -8.33
CA ALA A 55 7.93 0.65 -9.76
C ALA A 55 7.64 -0.84 -10.01
N PHE A 56 8.28 -1.75 -9.27
CA PHE A 56 7.98 -3.19 -9.33
C PHE A 56 6.58 -3.51 -8.80
N CYS A 57 6.12 -2.85 -7.73
CA CYS A 57 4.74 -3.03 -7.25
C CYS A 57 3.73 -2.66 -8.35
N ARG A 58 3.91 -1.51 -9.01
CA ARG A 58 3.06 -1.11 -10.13
C ARG A 58 3.18 -2.02 -11.35
N LEU A 59 4.36 -2.59 -11.62
CA LEU A 59 4.55 -3.59 -12.67
C LEU A 59 3.67 -4.82 -12.43
N TYR A 60 3.69 -5.38 -11.21
CA TYR A 60 2.85 -6.52 -10.87
C TYR A 60 1.36 -6.20 -11.00
N ASP A 61 0.93 -5.04 -10.48
CA ASP A 61 -0.46 -4.60 -10.58
C ASP A 61 -0.93 -4.48 -12.04
N HIS A 62 -0.05 -3.95 -12.90
CA HIS A 62 -0.30 -3.86 -14.33
C HIS A 62 -0.43 -5.25 -14.97
N TYR A 63 0.47 -6.17 -14.64
CA TYR A 63 0.44 -7.53 -15.18
C TYR A 63 -0.85 -8.28 -14.83
N PHE A 64 -1.37 -8.08 -13.62
CA PHE A 64 -2.65 -8.68 -13.23
C PHE A 64 -3.85 -8.02 -13.91
N THR A 65 -3.85 -6.69 -14.03
CA THR A 65 -5.02 -5.94 -14.51
C THR A 65 -5.12 -5.92 -16.04
N HIS A 66 -3.99 -5.80 -16.74
CA HIS A 66 -3.91 -5.55 -18.18
C HIS A 66 -3.20 -6.67 -18.95
N GLY A 67 -2.66 -7.67 -18.25
CA GLY A 67 -1.82 -8.71 -18.83
C GLY A 67 -0.34 -8.31 -18.89
N PHE A 68 0.49 -9.27 -19.30
CA PHE A 68 1.94 -9.10 -19.36
C PHE A 68 2.37 -8.00 -20.35
N ASP A 69 3.26 -7.11 -19.92
CA ASP A 69 3.80 -6.00 -20.74
C ASP A 69 5.32 -5.87 -20.58
N ALA A 70 6.08 -6.52 -21.46
CA ALA A 70 7.54 -6.38 -21.52
C ALA A 70 8.00 -4.92 -21.73
N GLY A 71 7.19 -4.09 -22.39
CA GLY A 71 7.48 -2.67 -22.61
C GLY A 71 7.47 -1.86 -21.31
N LEU A 72 6.65 -2.25 -20.33
CA LEU A 72 6.65 -1.64 -19.01
C LEU A 72 7.91 -2.01 -18.21
N PHE A 73 8.31 -3.29 -18.24
CA PHE A 73 9.57 -3.72 -17.64
C PHE A 73 10.79 -3.04 -18.28
N ASN A 74 10.81 -2.94 -19.61
CA ASN A 74 11.85 -2.22 -20.34
C ASN A 74 11.90 -0.73 -19.95
N THR A 75 10.75 -0.09 -19.73
CA THR A 75 10.70 1.30 -19.23
C THR A 75 11.37 1.43 -17.87
N LEU A 76 11.11 0.49 -16.95
CA LEU A 76 11.75 0.43 -15.63
C LEU A 76 13.27 0.26 -15.77
N GLN A 77 13.72 -0.70 -16.58
CA GLN A 77 15.16 -0.93 -16.80
C GLN A 77 15.86 0.27 -17.44
N ASN A 78 15.24 0.91 -18.43
CA ASN A 78 15.78 2.11 -19.07
C ASN A 78 15.87 3.28 -18.08
N LYS A 79 14.94 3.36 -17.13
CA LYS A 79 14.91 4.42 -16.12
C LYS A 79 16.02 4.27 -15.09
N PHE A 80 16.15 3.09 -14.50
CA PHE A 80 17.04 2.87 -13.36
C PHE A 80 18.42 2.32 -13.77
N GLY A 81 18.54 1.83 -15.00
CA GLY A 81 19.73 1.13 -15.50
C GLY A 81 19.67 -0.37 -15.22
N GLN A 82 20.13 -1.16 -16.18
CA GLN A 82 20.11 -2.62 -16.10
C GLN A 82 20.88 -3.15 -14.88
N GLU A 83 22.06 -2.59 -14.58
CA GLU A 83 22.88 -3.02 -13.45
C GLU A 83 22.18 -2.78 -12.10
N ALA A 84 21.55 -1.61 -11.93
CA ALA A 84 20.82 -1.29 -10.70
C ALA A 84 19.62 -2.21 -10.50
N VAL A 85 18.86 -2.49 -11.57
CA VAL A 85 17.73 -3.43 -11.52
C VAL A 85 18.20 -4.84 -11.20
N GLN A 86 19.28 -5.32 -11.82
CA GLN A 86 19.84 -6.63 -11.53
C GLN A 86 20.36 -6.74 -10.10
N ALA A 87 21.07 -5.73 -9.60
CA ALA A 87 21.55 -5.68 -8.22
C ALA A 87 20.39 -5.71 -7.22
N TYR A 88 19.33 -4.96 -7.50
CA TYR A 88 18.11 -4.94 -6.70
C TYR A 88 17.41 -6.32 -6.66
N LEU A 89 17.22 -6.95 -7.82
CA LEU A 89 16.63 -8.29 -7.92
C LEU A 89 17.48 -9.35 -7.21
N ALA A 90 18.81 -9.30 -7.37
CA ALA A 90 19.73 -10.21 -6.70
C ALA A 90 19.71 -10.04 -5.17
N LYS A 91 19.62 -8.79 -4.68
CA LYS A 91 19.47 -8.50 -3.24
C LYS A 91 18.17 -9.11 -2.71
N ARG A 92 17.04 -8.91 -3.39
CA ARG A 92 15.76 -9.52 -3.01
C ARG A 92 15.84 -11.04 -2.98
N GLN A 93 16.45 -11.64 -4.01
CA GLN A 93 16.63 -13.08 -4.07
C GLN A 93 17.48 -13.61 -2.90
N ALA A 94 18.53 -12.89 -2.50
CA ALA A 94 19.40 -13.28 -1.39
C ALA A 94 18.73 -13.12 -0.01
N CYS A 95 17.75 -12.23 0.13
CA CYS A 95 17.01 -12.00 1.37
C CYS A 95 15.96 -13.07 1.68
N HIS A 96 15.70 -14.02 0.77
CA HIS A 96 14.62 -14.99 0.92
C HIS A 96 15.12 -16.43 0.81
N HIS A 97 14.74 -17.25 1.79
CA HIS A 97 15.05 -18.68 1.79
C HIS A 97 13.98 -19.53 1.10
N ASP A 98 12.81 -18.96 0.83
CA ASP A 98 11.73 -19.67 0.13
C ASP A 98 11.81 -19.45 -1.40
N LEU A 99 11.43 -20.50 -2.13
CA LEU A 99 11.49 -20.53 -3.59
C LEU A 99 10.53 -19.51 -4.23
N TYR A 100 9.39 -19.24 -3.60
CA TYR A 100 8.35 -18.34 -4.13
C TYR A 100 8.83 -16.90 -4.25
N ARG A 101 9.39 -16.36 -3.17
CA ARG A 101 9.91 -14.98 -3.15
C ARG A 101 11.14 -14.85 -4.05
N ALA A 102 11.95 -15.91 -4.15
CA ALA A 102 13.08 -15.95 -5.07
C ALA A 102 12.64 -15.94 -6.55
N GLU A 103 11.60 -16.71 -6.91
CA GLU A 103 11.03 -16.72 -8.28
C GLU A 103 10.51 -15.34 -8.69
N LEU A 104 9.84 -14.60 -7.79
CA LEU A 104 9.37 -13.23 -8.05
C LEU A 104 10.49 -12.22 -8.32
N SER A 105 11.73 -12.58 -8.01
CA SER A 105 12.93 -11.77 -8.25
C SER A 105 13.72 -12.23 -9.50
N GLN A 106 13.24 -13.22 -10.25
CA GLN A 106 13.88 -13.67 -11.49
C GLN A 106 13.59 -12.69 -12.63
N ILE A 107 14.65 -12.27 -13.34
CA ILE A 107 14.51 -11.32 -14.44
C ILE A 107 13.71 -11.89 -15.60
N GLU A 108 13.82 -13.21 -15.84
CA GLU A 108 13.11 -13.94 -16.89
C GLU A 108 11.60 -13.89 -16.66
N LEU A 109 11.16 -14.00 -15.40
CA LEU A 109 9.74 -13.88 -15.02
C LEU A 109 9.17 -12.51 -15.41
N LEU A 110 10.00 -11.46 -15.32
CA LEU A 110 9.58 -10.07 -15.48
C LEU A 110 9.68 -9.59 -16.93
N SER A 111 10.52 -10.24 -17.74
CA SER A 111 10.86 -9.82 -19.11
C SER A 111 10.35 -10.75 -20.21
N ASP A 112 9.90 -11.96 -19.89
CA ASP A 112 9.39 -12.94 -20.85
C ASP A 112 7.97 -13.43 -20.48
N GLU A 113 7.04 -13.21 -21.41
CA GLU A 113 5.63 -13.60 -21.29
C GLU A 113 5.45 -15.11 -21.07
N THR A 114 6.29 -15.94 -21.70
CA THR A 114 6.23 -17.40 -21.55
C THR A 114 6.60 -17.82 -20.14
N HIS A 115 7.59 -17.16 -19.54
CA HIS A 115 8.00 -17.42 -18.16
C HIS A 115 6.93 -16.94 -17.17
N TRP A 116 6.36 -15.75 -17.40
CA TRP A 116 5.21 -15.25 -16.64
C TRP A 116 4.02 -16.20 -16.68
N ASN A 117 3.58 -16.60 -17.88
CA ASN A 117 2.43 -17.48 -18.06
C ASN A 117 2.66 -18.87 -17.43
N ARG A 118 3.89 -19.41 -17.52
CA ARG A 118 4.25 -20.67 -16.86
C ARG A 118 4.18 -20.55 -15.34
N PHE A 119 4.67 -19.46 -14.77
CA PHE A 119 4.58 -19.20 -13.35
C PHE A 119 3.11 -19.11 -12.91
N MET A 120 2.31 -18.31 -13.63
CA MET A 120 0.89 -18.11 -13.36
C MET A 120 0.01 -19.35 -13.59
N ALA A 121 0.49 -20.35 -14.32
CA ALA A 121 -0.22 -21.62 -14.51
C ALA A 121 -0.33 -22.44 -13.21
N ASN A 122 0.53 -22.20 -12.21
CA ASN A 122 0.50 -22.90 -10.93
C ASN A 122 -0.28 -22.11 -9.86
N GLN A 123 -1.56 -21.86 -10.14
CA GLN A 123 -2.43 -21.00 -9.32
C GLN A 123 -2.59 -21.49 -7.89
N GLU A 124 -2.71 -22.81 -7.66
CA GLU A 124 -2.86 -23.37 -6.31
C GLU A 124 -1.64 -23.10 -5.43
N ARG A 125 -0.43 -23.29 -5.99
CA ARG A 125 0.82 -22.99 -5.27
C ARG A 125 0.91 -21.50 -4.93
N ILE A 126 0.64 -20.63 -5.90
CA ILE A 126 0.69 -19.17 -5.68
C ILE A 126 -0.34 -18.74 -4.64
N HIS A 127 -1.55 -19.28 -4.71
CA HIS A 127 -2.62 -19.01 -3.74
C HIS A 127 -2.18 -19.35 -2.30
N ASN A 128 -1.71 -20.57 -2.08
CA ASN A 128 -1.29 -21.02 -0.74
C ASN A 128 -0.13 -20.19 -0.20
N GLN A 129 0.85 -19.86 -1.05
CA GLN A 129 2.01 -19.05 -0.66
C GLN A 129 1.66 -17.59 -0.42
N ALA A 130 0.70 -17.03 -1.19
CA ALA A 130 0.19 -15.68 -0.98
C ALA A 130 -0.57 -15.58 0.34
N LEU A 131 -1.42 -16.55 0.67
CA LEU A 131 -2.13 -16.61 1.95
C LEU A 131 -1.17 -16.70 3.13
N GLU A 132 -0.25 -17.69 3.11
CA GLU A 132 0.73 -17.88 4.18
C GLU A 132 1.56 -16.60 4.42
N LEU A 133 1.99 -15.95 3.33
CA LEU A 133 2.74 -14.70 3.41
C LEU A 133 1.92 -13.56 4.01
N LEU A 134 0.67 -13.40 3.60
CA LEU A 134 -0.18 -12.29 4.05
C LEU A 134 -0.70 -12.50 5.48
N ASP A 135 -0.99 -13.75 5.89
CA ASP A 135 -1.29 -14.08 7.28
C ASP A 135 -0.07 -13.78 8.17
N SER A 136 1.13 -14.18 7.75
CA SER A 136 2.37 -13.83 8.47
C SER A 136 2.57 -12.32 8.56
N TYR A 137 2.32 -11.58 7.47
CA TYR A 137 2.37 -10.12 7.46
C TYR A 137 1.33 -9.49 8.41
N TYR A 138 0.12 -10.01 8.44
CA TYR A 138 -0.94 -9.51 9.29
C TYR A 138 -0.59 -9.65 10.76
N ASP A 139 -0.16 -10.84 11.20
CA ASP A 139 0.22 -11.08 12.58
C ASP A 139 1.45 -10.25 12.98
N TRP A 140 2.52 -10.31 12.17
CA TRP A 140 3.78 -9.66 12.49
C TRP A 140 3.72 -8.13 12.33
N TRP A 141 3.33 -7.64 11.16
CA TRP A 141 3.41 -6.21 10.85
C TRP A 141 2.18 -5.44 11.32
N VAL A 142 0.98 -5.92 11.00
CA VAL A 142 -0.26 -5.18 11.26
C VAL A 142 -0.62 -5.23 12.74
N LEU A 143 -0.64 -6.43 13.34
CA LEU A 143 -0.94 -6.62 14.76
C LEU A 143 0.26 -6.39 15.69
N GLY A 144 1.49 -6.42 15.15
CA GLY A 144 2.73 -6.24 15.91
C GLY A 144 3.11 -7.46 16.75
N ILE A 145 2.63 -8.66 16.42
CA ILE A 145 2.91 -9.89 17.17
C ILE A 145 4.36 -10.32 16.91
N GLY A 146 5.16 -10.39 17.97
CA GLY A 146 6.57 -10.79 17.89
C GLY A 146 7.48 -9.78 17.18
N LYS A 147 6.99 -8.58 16.86
CA LYS A 147 7.79 -7.50 16.26
C LYS A 147 8.74 -6.92 17.30
N GLU A 148 10.02 -6.87 16.98
CA GLU A 148 11.04 -6.28 17.84
C GLU A 148 10.85 -4.77 17.99
N LYS A 149 11.00 -4.28 19.23
CA LYS A 149 10.91 -2.86 19.57
C LYS A 149 12.07 -2.43 20.43
N GLU A 150 12.49 -1.18 20.26
CA GLU A 150 13.52 -0.55 21.08
C GLU A 150 13.00 0.73 21.74
N MET A 151 13.58 1.09 22.87
CA MET A 151 13.32 2.40 23.48
C MET A 151 13.94 3.49 22.62
N ARG A 152 13.16 4.53 22.32
CA ARG A 152 13.67 5.70 21.61
C ARG A 152 14.81 6.32 22.43
N LYS A 153 16.02 6.36 21.87
CA LYS A 153 17.17 6.97 22.55
C LYS A 153 16.94 8.48 22.69
N PRO A 154 17.08 9.07 23.89
CA PRO A 154 17.01 10.50 24.09
C PRO A 154 18.31 11.16 23.59
N ASN A 155 18.46 11.32 22.27
CA ASN A 155 19.62 12.01 21.69
C ASN A 155 19.24 13.44 21.26
N SER A 156 19.51 14.36 22.18
CA SER A 156 20.04 15.74 22.03
C SER A 156 19.52 16.62 20.88
N ASN A 157 18.48 17.40 21.18
CA ASN A 157 18.27 18.84 20.86
C ASN A 157 16.78 19.22 20.80
N ASP A 158 15.87 18.24 20.79
CA ASP A 158 14.43 18.48 20.84
C ASP A 158 13.92 18.39 22.29
N GLU A 159 14.12 19.46 23.06
CA GLU A 159 13.56 19.63 24.42
C GLU A 159 12.01 19.73 24.46
N ASN A 160 11.33 19.55 23.31
CA ASN A 160 9.86 19.68 23.16
C ASN A 160 9.14 18.36 22.81
N LEU A 161 9.77 17.20 22.95
CA LEU A 161 9.11 15.92 22.63
C LEU A 161 8.33 15.36 23.83
N LEU A 162 7.00 15.39 23.72
CA LEU A 162 6.01 15.01 24.75
C LEU A 162 6.04 13.54 25.22
N PHE A 163 6.81 12.64 24.59
CA PHE A 163 6.75 11.18 24.88
C PHE A 163 8.12 10.47 24.76
N PRO A 164 9.00 10.61 25.76
CA PRO A 164 10.32 9.96 25.76
C PRO A 164 10.29 8.43 25.99
N ASP A 165 9.17 7.86 26.46
CA ASP A 165 9.05 6.44 26.83
C ASP A 165 8.41 5.55 25.74
N GLU A 166 8.28 6.05 24.50
CA GLU A 166 7.64 5.30 23.42
C GLU A 166 8.56 4.21 22.84
N LEU A 167 8.08 2.95 22.85
CA LEU A 167 8.74 1.84 22.16
C LEU A 167 8.52 1.97 20.65
N ILE A 168 9.62 2.04 19.89
CA ILE A 168 9.61 2.17 18.44
C ILE A 168 10.04 0.86 17.77
N THR A 169 9.52 0.61 16.57
CA THR A 169 9.95 -0.51 15.71
C THR A 169 11.45 -0.38 15.40
N THR A 170 12.21 -1.47 15.58
CA THR A 170 13.67 -1.47 15.34
C THR A 170 14.00 -1.31 13.86
N SER A 171 15.21 -0.81 13.55
CA SER A 171 15.70 -0.73 12.16
C SER A 171 15.67 -2.08 11.43
N ALA A 172 15.97 -3.18 12.14
CA ALA A 172 15.98 -4.51 11.54
C ALA A 172 14.59 -4.96 11.08
N GLU A 173 13.54 -4.62 11.83
CA GLU A 173 12.15 -4.90 11.46
C GLU A 173 11.71 -4.05 10.26
N TRP A 174 12.16 -2.79 10.20
CA TRP A 174 11.96 -1.95 9.02
C TRP A 174 12.65 -2.54 7.80
N ASP A 175 13.92 -2.91 7.90
CA ASP A 175 14.67 -3.50 6.78
C ASP A 175 14.01 -4.78 6.28
N LYS A 176 13.51 -5.62 7.19
CA LYS A 176 12.74 -6.82 6.87
C LYS A 176 11.44 -6.48 6.13
N PHE A 177 10.69 -5.48 6.59
CA PHE A 177 9.45 -5.04 5.91
C PHE A 177 9.74 -4.52 4.51
N GLN A 178 10.73 -3.65 4.36
CA GLN A 178 11.12 -3.08 3.07
C GLN A 178 11.52 -4.18 2.08
N ALA A 179 12.32 -5.16 2.52
CA ALA A 179 12.73 -6.29 1.68
C ALA A 179 11.56 -7.17 1.25
N LEU A 180 10.56 -7.37 2.12
CA LEU A 180 9.38 -8.20 1.82
C LEU A 180 8.32 -7.46 1.00
N TYR A 181 8.31 -6.13 1.04
CA TYR A 181 7.21 -5.31 0.55
C TYR A 181 6.75 -5.62 -0.89
N PRO A 182 7.63 -5.70 -1.90
CA PRO A 182 7.17 -5.98 -3.26
C PRO A 182 6.50 -7.36 -3.41
N THR A 183 6.92 -8.33 -2.58
CA THR A 183 6.32 -9.67 -2.55
C THR A 183 4.99 -9.67 -1.79
N LEU A 184 4.88 -8.89 -0.71
CA LEU A 184 3.60 -8.65 -0.03
C LEU A 184 2.58 -8.00 -0.98
N PHE A 185 3.04 -7.00 -1.74
CA PHE A 185 2.22 -6.33 -2.74
C PHE A 185 1.78 -7.29 -3.84
N PHE A 186 2.70 -8.10 -4.37
CA PHE A 186 2.36 -9.13 -5.35
C PHE A 186 1.29 -10.09 -4.81
N ALA A 187 1.47 -10.62 -3.59
CA ALA A 187 0.54 -11.56 -2.98
C ALA A 187 -0.86 -10.95 -2.80
N LEU A 188 -0.93 -9.70 -2.33
CA LEU A 188 -2.21 -9.00 -2.18
C LEU A 188 -2.87 -8.75 -3.55
N SER A 189 -2.12 -8.25 -4.54
CA SER A 189 -2.66 -8.05 -5.89
C SER A 189 -3.12 -9.37 -6.53
N TYR A 190 -2.40 -10.47 -6.32
CA TYR A 190 -2.83 -11.80 -6.77
C TYR A 190 -4.17 -12.20 -6.15
N LEU A 191 -4.31 -12.12 -4.82
CA LEU A 191 -5.56 -12.47 -4.15
C LEU A 191 -6.70 -11.54 -4.58
N ILE A 192 -6.47 -10.24 -4.72
CA ILE A 192 -7.50 -9.30 -5.21
C ILE A 192 -8.03 -9.71 -6.59
N ASN A 193 -7.17 -10.15 -7.51
CA ASN A 193 -7.56 -10.46 -8.89
C ASN A 193 -8.14 -11.87 -9.07
N HIS A 194 -7.80 -12.82 -8.19
CA HIS A 194 -8.18 -14.22 -8.35
C HIS A 194 -9.06 -14.77 -7.21
N HIS A 195 -9.05 -14.15 -6.05
CA HIS A 195 -9.69 -14.60 -4.81
C HIS A 195 -10.15 -13.40 -3.94
N SER A 196 -10.92 -12.48 -4.53
CA SER A 196 -11.34 -11.22 -3.89
C SER A 196 -12.04 -11.40 -2.54
N GLU A 197 -12.66 -12.55 -2.34
CA GLU A 197 -13.40 -12.92 -1.12
C GLU A 197 -12.51 -13.43 0.01
N SER A 198 -11.19 -13.39 -0.15
CA SER A 198 -10.29 -13.91 0.86
C SER A 198 -10.36 -13.09 2.16
N ASP A 199 -10.62 -13.77 3.29
CA ASP A 199 -10.72 -13.16 4.62
C ASP A 199 -9.51 -12.28 4.97
N ILE A 200 -8.31 -12.62 4.50
CA ILE A 200 -7.10 -11.86 4.79
C ILE A 200 -7.15 -10.45 4.18
N ILE A 201 -7.80 -10.27 3.02
CA ILE A 201 -8.01 -8.96 2.39
C ILE A 201 -8.85 -8.09 3.34
N ARG A 202 -9.96 -8.64 3.84
CA ARG A 202 -10.84 -7.94 4.79
C ARG A 202 -10.12 -7.62 6.10
N LYS A 203 -9.32 -8.55 6.64
CA LYS A 203 -8.51 -8.31 7.84
C LYS A 203 -7.54 -7.14 7.66
N ILE A 204 -6.82 -7.11 6.53
CA ILE A 204 -5.89 -6.01 6.20
C ILE A 204 -6.64 -4.68 6.05
N ALA A 205 -7.80 -4.68 5.37
CA ALA A 205 -8.60 -3.47 5.16
C ALA A 205 -9.09 -2.84 6.48
N LEU A 206 -9.55 -3.66 7.43
CA LEU A 206 -10.23 -3.21 8.65
C LEU A 206 -9.32 -3.00 9.86
N THR A 207 -8.04 -3.34 9.77
CA THR A 207 -7.12 -3.26 10.92
C THR A 207 -6.13 -2.11 10.73
N ASN A 208 -6.15 -1.13 11.64
CA ASN A 208 -5.14 -0.07 11.67
C ASN A 208 -3.81 -0.58 12.22
N LEU A 209 -2.71 -0.01 11.72
CA LEU A 209 -1.36 -0.40 12.13
C LEU A 209 -1.09 0.04 13.57
N LYS A 210 -0.75 -0.93 14.43
CA LYS A 210 -0.56 -0.71 15.88
C LYS A 210 0.65 0.17 16.23
N ASP A 211 1.71 0.10 15.43
CA ASP A 211 3.02 0.69 15.74
C ASP A 211 3.36 1.90 14.85
N GLY A 212 2.33 2.51 14.25
CA GLY A 212 2.48 3.55 13.24
C GLY A 212 2.74 2.99 11.85
N ALA A 213 2.67 3.89 10.87
CA ALA A 213 2.83 3.57 9.46
C ALA A 213 4.24 3.89 8.93
N ASP A 214 4.65 3.15 7.91
CA ASP A 214 5.85 3.41 7.13
C ASP A 214 5.92 4.86 6.63
N ILE A 215 7.14 5.41 6.54
CA ILE A 215 7.35 6.80 6.11
C ILE A 215 6.93 7.02 4.65
N TRP A 216 6.98 5.97 3.81
CA TRP A 216 6.49 5.99 2.44
C TRP A 216 5.06 5.45 2.32
N THR A 217 4.41 5.16 3.46
CA THR A 217 3.02 4.68 3.55
C THR A 217 2.76 3.40 2.75
N LYS A 218 3.80 2.57 2.57
CA LYS A 218 3.75 1.29 1.84
C LYS A 218 2.70 0.33 2.44
N ASP A 219 2.68 0.22 3.76
CA ASP A 219 1.68 -0.55 4.50
C ASP A 219 0.26 0.00 4.34
N LEU A 220 0.11 1.33 4.40
CA LEU A 220 -1.16 2.00 4.13
C LEU A 220 -1.61 1.82 2.68
N TRP A 221 -0.68 1.67 1.72
CA TRP A 221 -1.02 1.35 0.34
C TRP A 221 -1.64 -0.05 0.21
N LEU A 222 -1.10 -1.04 0.92
CA LEU A 222 -1.73 -2.37 1.02
C LEU A 222 -3.14 -2.26 1.63
N GLN A 223 -3.28 -1.50 2.73
CA GLN A 223 -4.58 -1.28 3.37
C GLN A 223 -5.59 -0.61 2.42
N ARG A 224 -5.18 0.44 1.70
CA ARG A 224 -6.01 1.13 0.70
C ARG A 224 -6.46 0.18 -0.40
N LYS A 225 -5.56 -0.62 -0.98
CA LYS A 225 -5.92 -1.60 -2.01
C LYS A 225 -6.90 -2.65 -1.49
N ALA A 226 -6.66 -3.18 -0.29
CA ALA A 226 -7.57 -4.13 0.34
C ALA A 226 -8.95 -3.53 0.58
N MET A 227 -9.02 -2.30 1.11
CA MET A 227 -10.29 -1.61 1.36
C MET A 227 -11.07 -1.35 0.07
N ILE A 228 -10.42 -0.87 -1.00
CA ILE A 228 -11.08 -0.66 -2.29
C ILE A 228 -11.68 -1.97 -2.82
N THR A 229 -10.96 -3.09 -2.69
CA THR A 229 -11.48 -4.40 -3.09
C THR A 229 -12.71 -4.79 -2.28
N CYS A 230 -12.64 -4.69 -0.95
CA CYS A 230 -13.78 -5.04 -0.10
C CYS A 230 -14.99 -4.13 -0.36
N VAL A 231 -14.81 -2.83 -0.55
CA VAL A 231 -15.93 -1.91 -0.85
C VAL A 231 -16.53 -2.17 -2.24
N ARG A 232 -15.71 -2.53 -3.24
CA ARG A 232 -16.22 -2.90 -4.56
C ARG A 232 -17.08 -4.16 -4.53
N HIS A 233 -16.81 -5.06 -3.58
CA HIS A 233 -17.58 -6.29 -3.41
C HIS A 233 -18.80 -6.10 -2.49
N ASP A 234 -18.61 -5.52 -1.31
CA ASP A 234 -19.59 -5.45 -0.23
C ASP A 234 -20.33 -4.10 -0.11
N GLY A 235 -19.97 -3.11 -0.94
CA GLY A 235 -20.52 -1.75 -0.88
C GLY A 235 -20.10 -0.97 0.38
N PHE A 236 -20.76 0.17 0.63
CA PHE A 236 -20.49 0.97 1.83
C PHE A 236 -21.05 0.36 3.13
N SER A 237 -21.89 -0.68 3.06
CA SER A 237 -22.32 -1.44 4.24
C SER A 237 -21.11 -1.94 5.05
N LEU A 238 -20.05 -2.37 4.38
CA LEU A 238 -18.82 -2.77 5.06
C LEU A 238 -18.24 -1.67 5.94
N ILE A 239 -18.23 -0.43 5.44
CA ILE A 239 -17.71 0.73 6.17
C ILE A 239 -18.64 1.07 7.33
N VAL A 240 -19.95 1.09 7.09
CA VAL A 240 -20.96 1.39 8.11
C VAL A 240 -20.90 0.39 9.26
N ASP A 241 -20.79 -0.91 8.95
CA ASP A 241 -20.76 -1.99 9.96
C ASP A 241 -19.46 -1.99 10.78
N ASN A 242 -18.38 -1.41 10.25
CA ASN A 242 -17.05 -1.42 10.86
C ASN A 242 -16.54 -0.01 11.14
N LEU A 243 -17.45 0.96 11.22
CA LEU A 243 -17.16 2.38 11.21
C LEU A 243 -16.10 2.75 12.27
N SER A 244 -16.30 2.31 13.52
CA SER A 244 -15.37 2.53 14.64
C SER A 244 -13.93 2.02 14.45
N GLN A 245 -13.69 1.11 13.49
CA GLN A 245 -12.38 0.55 13.21
C GLN A 245 -11.67 1.27 12.06
N ILE A 246 -12.41 2.05 11.26
CA ILE A 246 -11.91 2.65 10.02
C ILE A 246 -11.58 4.13 10.27
N ARG A 247 -10.39 4.54 9.87
CA ARG A 247 -9.96 5.96 9.92
C ARG A 247 -10.57 6.79 8.80
N TYR A 248 -10.78 8.09 9.02
CA TYR A 248 -11.44 8.96 8.04
C TYR A 248 -10.66 9.10 6.73
N GLU A 249 -9.33 9.08 6.77
CA GLU A 249 -8.49 9.06 5.54
C GLU A 249 -8.84 7.90 4.61
N LEU A 250 -9.12 6.73 5.19
CA LEU A 250 -9.40 5.53 4.41
C LEU A 250 -10.80 5.60 3.79
N ILE A 251 -11.78 6.14 4.52
CA ILE A 251 -13.11 6.44 3.98
C ILE A 251 -12.99 7.49 2.87
N TYR A 252 -12.26 8.56 3.12
CA TYR A 252 -12.01 9.64 2.18
C TYR A 252 -11.37 9.13 0.88
N TYR A 253 -10.33 8.28 1.01
CA TYR A 253 -9.72 7.63 -0.14
C TYR A 253 -10.71 6.78 -0.93
N VAL A 254 -11.55 5.98 -0.25
CA VAL A 254 -12.57 5.17 -0.92
C VAL A 254 -13.49 6.05 -1.75
N LEU A 255 -14.01 7.14 -1.19
CA LEU A 255 -14.91 8.07 -1.88
C LEU A 255 -14.27 8.67 -3.15
N LEU A 256 -12.95 8.89 -3.15
CA LEU A 256 -12.23 9.38 -4.33
C LEU A 256 -12.04 8.32 -5.43
N LYS A 257 -12.12 7.01 -5.11
CA LYS A 257 -11.65 5.94 -5.99
C LYS A 257 -12.72 4.95 -6.45
N VAL A 258 -13.86 4.86 -5.76
CA VAL A 258 -14.95 3.96 -6.15
C VAL A 258 -16.11 4.72 -6.77
N THR A 259 -16.83 4.08 -7.68
CA THR A 259 -18.10 4.62 -8.16
C THR A 259 -19.12 4.58 -7.02
N ILE A 260 -19.82 5.69 -6.82
CA ILE A 260 -20.66 5.88 -5.65
C ILE A 260 -22.13 5.76 -6.01
N ASN A 261 -22.84 4.95 -5.23
CA ASN A 261 -24.30 4.96 -5.22
C ASN A 261 -24.77 6.06 -4.24
N PRO A 262 -25.56 7.07 -4.70
CA PRO A 262 -26.04 8.14 -3.82
C PRO A 262 -26.80 7.63 -2.58
N ALA A 263 -27.54 6.53 -2.69
CA ALA A 263 -28.25 5.95 -1.55
C ALA A 263 -27.29 5.40 -0.49
N GLU A 264 -26.21 4.73 -0.91
CA GLU A 264 -25.16 4.25 0.00
C GLU A 264 -24.39 5.39 0.64
N LEU A 265 -24.15 6.46 -0.12
CA LEU A 265 -23.47 7.64 0.39
C LEU A 265 -24.28 8.35 1.49
N ILE A 266 -25.60 8.45 1.33
CA ILE A 266 -26.50 8.97 2.36
C ILE A 266 -26.43 8.11 3.63
N MET A 267 -26.52 6.77 3.49
CA MET A 267 -26.41 5.85 4.64
C MET A 267 -25.08 6.01 5.37
N LEU A 268 -23.98 6.12 4.63
CA LEU A 268 -22.65 6.34 5.21
C LEU A 268 -22.59 7.68 5.95
N LYS A 269 -23.16 8.75 5.38
CA LYS A 269 -23.17 10.08 6.00
C LYS A 269 -23.96 10.06 7.31
N GLU A 270 -25.13 9.43 7.32
CA GLU A 270 -25.96 9.27 8.52
C GLU A 270 -25.25 8.44 9.59
N ALA A 271 -24.58 7.35 9.21
CA ALA A 271 -23.83 6.51 10.14
C ALA A 271 -22.66 7.29 10.77
N ILE A 272 -21.90 8.05 9.97
CA ILE A 272 -20.83 8.92 10.49
C ILE A 272 -21.44 9.97 11.42
N LEU A 273 -22.57 10.60 11.07
CA LEU A 273 -23.27 11.59 11.90
C LEU A 273 -23.68 11.04 13.27
N ALA A 274 -24.17 9.80 13.30
CA ALA A 274 -24.66 9.12 14.50
C ALA A 274 -23.54 8.62 15.44
N GLU A 275 -22.31 8.50 14.95
CA GLU A 275 -21.20 8.01 15.75
C GLU A 275 -20.82 9.00 16.86
N GLN A 276 -20.75 8.50 18.09
CA GLN A 276 -20.33 9.27 19.25
C GLN A 276 -18.86 8.95 19.55
N GLY A 277 -17.95 9.79 19.05
CA GLY A 277 -16.53 9.71 19.37
C GLY A 277 -15.67 10.58 18.46
N ASP A 278 -14.72 11.32 19.05
CA ASP A 278 -13.67 11.96 18.26
C ASP A 278 -12.68 10.88 17.81
N ARG A 279 -12.61 10.65 16.49
CA ARG A 279 -11.58 9.81 15.91
C ARG A 279 -10.28 10.60 15.85
N LEU A 280 -9.49 10.48 16.92
CA LEU A 280 -8.22 11.20 17.08
C LEU A 280 -7.06 10.65 16.22
N ILE A 281 -7.31 9.73 15.29
CA ILE A 281 -6.27 9.14 14.44
C ILE A 281 -6.46 9.64 13.01
N GLY A 282 -5.64 10.61 12.61
CA GLY A 282 -5.66 11.13 11.26
C GLY A 282 -5.41 12.64 11.15
N THR A 283 -5.39 13.12 9.92
CA THR A 283 -5.37 14.53 9.51
C THR A 283 -6.64 14.95 8.78
N VAL A 284 -7.49 14.02 8.34
CA VAL A 284 -8.76 14.34 7.68
C VAL A 284 -9.81 14.63 8.73
N GLU A 285 -10.24 15.89 8.77
CA GLU A 285 -11.35 16.33 9.61
C GLU A 285 -12.68 15.82 9.04
N ARG A 286 -13.64 15.61 9.94
CA ARG A 286 -14.97 15.09 9.59
C ARG A 286 -15.70 16.02 8.64
N GLU A 287 -15.49 17.32 8.79
CA GLU A 287 -16.03 18.38 7.96
C GLU A 287 -15.55 18.24 6.51
N HIS A 288 -14.25 18.02 6.29
CA HIS A 288 -13.67 17.80 4.96
C HIS A 288 -14.23 16.54 4.28
N LEU A 289 -14.47 15.48 5.06
CA LEU A 289 -15.13 14.28 4.58
C LEU A 289 -16.55 14.57 4.11
N PHE A 290 -17.33 15.33 4.87
CA PHE A 290 -18.70 15.70 4.49
C PHE A 290 -18.75 16.64 3.28
N GLU A 291 -17.82 17.57 3.14
CA GLU A 291 -17.71 18.41 1.95
C GLU A 291 -17.52 17.57 0.68
N LEU A 292 -16.63 16.57 0.72
CA LEU A 292 -16.46 15.64 -0.40
C LEU A 292 -17.74 14.85 -0.68
N MET A 293 -18.40 14.31 0.35
CA MET A 293 -19.66 13.58 0.17
C MET A 293 -20.74 14.44 -0.49
N ASP A 294 -20.87 15.71 -0.08
CA ASP A 294 -21.85 16.62 -0.66
C ASP A 294 -21.54 16.93 -2.13
N GLN A 295 -20.26 17.12 -2.48
CA GLN A 295 -19.83 17.28 -3.87
C GLN A 295 -20.16 16.06 -4.74
N LEU A 296 -20.08 14.84 -4.19
CA LEU A 296 -20.36 13.60 -4.90
C LEU A 296 -21.86 13.34 -5.11
N THR A 297 -22.74 14.07 -4.43
CA THR A 297 -24.20 13.99 -4.59
C THR A 297 -24.81 15.09 -5.48
N ALA A 298 -24.03 16.11 -5.82
CA ALA A 298 -24.47 17.28 -6.59
C ALA A 298 -24.48 17.01 -8.11
#